data_AF-A0A1V4RAG4-F1
#
_entry.id   AF-A0A1V4RAG4-F1
#
_cell.length_a   1.000
_cell.length_b   1.000
_cell.length_c   1.000
_cell.angle_alpha   90.00
_cell.angle_beta   90.00
_cell.angle_gamma   90.00
#
_symmetry.space_group_name_H-M   'P 1'
#
loop_
_entity.id
_entity.type
_entity.pdbx_description
1 polymer ?
#
loop_
_entity_poly.entity_id
_entity_poly.type
_entity_poly.pdbx_seq_one_letter_code
_entity_poly.pdbx_strand_id
1 'polypeptide(L)'
;DMGPEQYIILAKAIEREIENGVDGIMIGHGTDTLSHTAAALTYMCQNLPVPVVLVGSQRSSDRPSSDAALNLIHAARTAAYFDAAEVVVCMFGPTSDQYGLLHRGPQVRKMHSSYRSTFRTIGDRPLAMVDREKFTFLKKDYIKRDPARKPLIRPVFDDRVGMVYYYPNMKADMIDSMVDNGYRGIIIAGTGLGHVNKALYEPIRRATEAGVHVFMTVQTLWGFAQMYVYDTGRLLMQRGVVPLGNMLPEAAYIKLGWAMGVTDDHEEVKKIMLTPVGGDITEREPPDGYMILQGGVPEVKHLFEGINR
;
A
#
# COMPACT_ATOMS: atom_id res chain seq x y z
N ASP A 1 9.08 -6.06 15.32
CA ASP A 1 7.84 -5.31 15.55
C ASP A 1 7.95 -3.93 14.93
N MET A 2 7.05 -3.60 14.00
CA MET A 2 7.04 -2.33 13.26
C MET A 2 5.74 -1.57 13.59
N GLY A 3 5.84 -0.27 13.81
CA GLY A 3 4.68 0.58 14.09
C GLY A 3 4.98 2.07 13.88
N PRO A 4 4.06 2.95 14.34
CA PRO A 4 4.12 4.40 14.12
C PRO A 4 5.45 5.04 14.51
N GLU A 5 6.01 4.66 15.67
CA GLU A 5 7.30 5.18 16.14
C GLU A 5 8.42 4.91 15.12
N GLN A 6 8.51 3.68 14.60
CA GLN A 6 9.55 3.31 13.63
C GLN A 6 9.33 4.01 12.28
N TYR A 7 8.08 4.21 11.85
CA TYR A 7 7.77 4.97 10.63
C TYR A 7 8.25 6.42 10.74
N ILE A 8 7.98 7.07 11.89
CA ILE A 8 8.39 8.45 12.17
C ILE A 8 9.92 8.56 12.22
N ILE A 9 10.60 7.61 12.87
CA ILE A 9 12.08 7.56 12.91
C ILE A 9 12.65 7.45 11.50
N LEU A 10 12.12 6.54 10.68
CA LEU A 10 12.57 6.36 9.30
C LEU A 10 12.33 7.59 8.43
N ALA A 11 11.16 8.24 8.54
CA ALA A 11 10.86 9.46 7.78
C ALA A 11 11.83 10.61 8.13
N LYS A 12 12.16 10.79 9.42
CA LYS A 12 13.16 11.77 9.87
C LYS A 12 14.58 11.40 9.42
N ALA A 13 14.92 10.11 9.38
CA ALA A 13 16.21 9.67 8.87
C ALA A 13 16.33 9.94 7.36
N ILE A 14 15.26 9.71 6.59
CA ILE A 14 15.21 10.03 5.16
C ILE A 14 15.46 11.53 4.93
N GLU A 15 14.80 12.40 5.70
CA GLU A 15 15.02 13.85 5.63
C GLU A 15 16.49 14.23 5.81
N ARG A 16 17.12 13.71 6.87
CA ARG A 16 18.55 13.96 7.16
C ARG A 16 19.49 13.49 6.06
N GLU A 17 19.25 12.30 5.51
CA GLU A 17 20.09 11.78 4.43
C GLU A 17 19.92 12.60 3.13
N ILE A 18 18.71 13.07 2.84
CA ILE A 18 18.48 13.99 1.72
C ILE A 18 19.25 15.30 1.94
N GLU A 19 19.24 15.86 3.16
CA GLU A 19 20.02 17.06 3.50
C GLU A 19 21.54 16.85 3.38
N ASN A 20 22.02 15.63 3.63
CA ASN A 20 23.42 15.24 3.43
C ASN A 20 23.80 15.11 1.94
N GLY A 21 22.86 15.27 1.01
CA GLY A 21 23.12 15.27 -0.43
C GLY A 21 23.28 13.88 -1.05
N VAL A 22 22.59 12.86 -0.53
CA VAL A 22 22.61 11.52 -1.13
C VAL A 22 21.84 11.47 -2.45
N ASP A 23 22.32 10.65 -3.40
CA ASP A 23 21.65 10.43 -4.69
C ASP A 23 20.44 9.47 -4.60
N GLY A 24 20.25 8.79 -3.47
CA GLY A 24 19.16 7.85 -3.26
C GLY A 24 19.33 7.09 -1.97
N ILE A 25 18.24 6.56 -1.44
CA ILE A 25 18.21 5.91 -0.13
C ILE A 25 17.75 4.46 -0.30
N MET A 26 18.46 3.53 0.34
CA MET A 26 18.02 2.14 0.48
C MET A 26 17.68 1.83 1.93
N ILE A 27 16.57 1.12 2.13
CA ILE A 27 16.10 0.68 3.44
C ILE A 27 15.95 -0.84 3.42
N GLY A 28 16.85 -1.52 4.13
CA GLY A 28 16.72 -2.94 4.42
C GLY A 28 15.57 -3.16 5.41
N HIS A 29 14.60 -4.00 5.06
CA HIS A 29 13.38 -4.17 5.84
C HIS A 29 12.91 -5.65 5.85
N GLY A 30 12.32 -6.08 6.96
CA GLY A 30 11.67 -7.40 7.07
C GLY A 30 10.43 -7.49 6.19
N THR A 31 10.16 -8.65 5.58
CA THR A 31 9.15 -8.69 4.51
C THR A 31 7.70 -8.61 4.98
N ASP A 32 7.37 -9.00 6.21
CA ASP A 32 5.98 -9.12 6.65
C ASP A 32 5.22 -7.79 6.67
N THR A 33 5.88 -6.70 7.08
CA THR A 33 5.28 -5.36 7.16
C THR A 33 5.87 -4.37 6.17
N LEU A 34 6.67 -4.84 5.20
CA LEU A 34 7.36 -3.99 4.23
C LEU A 34 6.39 -3.08 3.46
N SER A 35 5.25 -3.61 3.00
CA SER A 35 4.24 -2.83 2.29
C SER A 35 3.60 -1.73 3.16
N HIS A 36 3.41 -1.98 4.45
CA HIS A 36 2.87 -0.99 5.40
C HIS A 36 3.85 0.17 5.58
N THR A 37 5.13 -0.15 5.79
CA THR A 37 6.19 0.85 5.90
C THR A 37 6.35 1.64 4.59
N ALA A 38 6.27 0.98 3.43
CA ALA A 38 6.33 1.67 2.14
C ALA A 38 5.17 2.66 1.95
N ALA A 39 3.94 2.28 2.34
CA ALA A 39 2.80 3.20 2.35
C ALA A 39 3.04 4.37 3.32
N ALA A 40 3.52 4.09 4.54
CA ALA A 40 3.76 5.13 5.56
C ALA A 40 4.76 6.17 5.08
N LEU A 41 5.90 5.72 4.54
CA LEU A 41 6.92 6.59 3.99
C LEU A 41 6.42 7.35 2.76
N THR A 42 5.55 6.75 1.93
CA THR A 42 4.95 7.46 0.78
C THR A 42 4.11 8.66 1.22
N TYR A 43 3.32 8.51 2.30
CA TYR A 43 2.50 9.61 2.80
C TYR A 43 3.32 10.62 3.61
N MET A 44 4.25 10.15 4.45
CA MET A 44 5.09 11.00 5.29
C MET A 44 6.15 11.77 4.49
N CYS A 45 6.70 11.19 3.43
CA CYS A 45 7.81 11.74 2.66
C CYS A 45 7.38 12.08 1.24
N GLN A 46 6.84 13.28 1.05
CA GLN A 46 6.33 13.74 -0.25
C GLN A 46 7.32 14.65 -0.95
N ASN A 47 7.13 14.87 -2.26
CA ASN A 47 7.98 15.75 -3.06
C ASN A 47 9.48 15.41 -2.98
N LEU A 48 9.80 14.11 -2.93
CA LEU A 48 11.18 13.63 -2.78
C LEU A 48 12.05 14.03 -3.98
N PRO A 49 13.31 14.47 -3.77
CA PRO A 49 14.25 14.75 -4.87
C PRO A 49 14.91 13.50 -5.44
N VAL A 50 14.97 12.42 -4.65
CA VAL A 50 15.68 11.15 -4.92
C VAL A 50 14.81 9.94 -4.55
N PRO A 51 15.04 8.75 -5.13
CA PRO A 51 14.31 7.54 -4.75
C PRO A 51 14.57 7.10 -3.32
N VAL A 52 13.54 6.54 -2.69
CA VAL A 52 13.63 5.80 -1.44
C VAL A 52 13.22 4.35 -1.73
N VAL A 53 14.16 3.41 -1.62
CA VAL A 53 13.98 2.02 -2.05
C VAL A 53 13.95 1.10 -0.85
N LEU A 54 12.79 0.51 -0.56
CA LEU A 54 12.65 -0.56 0.42
C LEU A 54 12.98 -1.92 -0.22
N VAL A 55 13.74 -2.74 0.49
CA VAL A 55 14.20 -4.04 0.01
C VAL A 55 14.28 -5.03 1.17
N GLY A 56 14.02 -6.30 0.90
CA GLY A 56 14.17 -7.40 1.86
C GLY A 56 14.52 -8.71 1.18
N SER A 57 14.36 -9.83 1.90
CA SER A 57 14.50 -11.17 1.33
C SER A 57 13.46 -12.13 1.92
N GLN A 58 12.96 -13.06 1.10
CA GLN A 58 12.07 -14.14 1.53
C GLN A 58 12.82 -15.34 2.07
N ARG A 59 14.05 -15.57 1.59
CA ARG A 59 14.95 -16.59 2.08
C ARG A 59 16.02 -15.92 2.92
N SER A 60 16.29 -16.50 4.08
CA SER A 60 17.32 -16.02 4.99
C SER A 60 18.66 -15.88 4.27
N SER A 61 19.38 -14.80 4.54
CA SER A 61 20.58 -14.38 3.79
C SER A 61 21.78 -15.30 3.97
N ASP A 62 21.76 -16.14 5.00
CA ASP A 62 22.74 -17.19 5.28
C ASP A 62 22.62 -18.40 4.33
N ARG A 63 21.54 -18.49 3.55
CA ARG A 63 21.31 -19.61 2.62
C ARG A 63 21.90 -19.32 1.24
N PRO A 64 22.58 -20.29 0.59
CA PRO A 64 23.08 -20.11 -0.78
C PRO A 64 22.01 -19.78 -1.83
N SER A 65 20.77 -20.20 -1.59
CA SER A 65 19.62 -19.91 -2.45
C SER A 65 18.87 -18.63 -2.07
N SER A 66 19.48 -17.76 -1.25
CA SER A 66 18.85 -16.54 -0.79
C SER A 66 18.62 -15.55 -1.94
N ASP A 67 17.45 -14.92 -1.91
CA ASP A 67 17.12 -13.79 -2.76
C ASP A 67 17.75 -12.46 -2.30
N ALA A 68 18.37 -12.42 -1.12
CA ALA A 68 18.92 -11.20 -0.53
C ALA A 68 19.96 -10.52 -1.44
N ALA A 69 20.89 -11.29 -2.01
CA ALA A 69 21.97 -10.74 -2.81
C ALA A 69 21.45 -10.00 -4.06
N LEU A 70 20.55 -10.64 -4.82
CA LEU A 70 19.99 -10.05 -6.03
C LEU A 70 19.02 -8.91 -5.73
N ASN A 71 18.17 -9.05 -4.71
CA ASN A 71 17.30 -7.96 -4.28
C ASN A 71 18.13 -6.71 -3.89
N LEU A 72 19.22 -6.88 -3.15
CA LEU A 72 20.12 -5.78 -2.77
C LEU A 72 20.84 -5.16 -3.98
N ILE A 73 21.32 -5.98 -4.93
CA ILE A 73 21.94 -5.48 -6.17
C ILE A 73 20.93 -4.63 -6.97
N HIS A 74 19.70 -5.13 -7.13
CA HIS A 74 18.65 -4.40 -7.82
C HIS A 74 18.24 -3.12 -7.08
N ALA A 75 18.13 -3.17 -5.76
CA ALA A 75 17.82 -1.99 -4.94
C ALA A 75 18.94 -0.94 -5.02
N ALA A 76 20.22 -1.35 -4.99
CA ALA A 76 21.36 -0.44 -5.09
C ALA A 76 21.41 0.23 -6.46
N ARG A 77 21.19 -0.54 -7.53
CA ARG A 77 21.04 0.00 -8.88
C ARG A 77 19.89 1.01 -8.93
N THR A 78 18.78 0.71 -8.29
CA THR A 78 17.58 1.56 -8.26
C THR A 78 17.87 2.87 -7.53
N ALA A 79 18.44 2.82 -6.33
CA ALA A 79 18.81 3.99 -5.55
C ALA A 79 19.83 4.88 -6.28
N ALA A 80 20.77 4.30 -7.03
CA ALA A 80 21.79 5.06 -7.75
C ALA A 80 21.31 5.64 -9.10
N TYR A 81 20.51 4.89 -9.87
CA TYR A 81 20.31 5.19 -11.30
C TYR A 81 18.86 5.26 -11.76
N PHE A 82 17.88 4.87 -10.93
CA PHE A 82 16.47 4.90 -11.35
C PHE A 82 15.93 6.33 -11.36
N ASP A 83 15.37 6.78 -12.48
CA ASP A 83 14.94 8.17 -12.67
C ASP A 83 13.73 8.58 -11.79
N ALA A 84 12.97 7.64 -11.23
CA ALA A 84 11.82 8.00 -10.39
C ALA A 84 12.23 8.31 -8.94
N ALA A 85 11.86 9.50 -8.45
CA ALA A 85 12.01 9.94 -7.07
C ALA A 85 10.71 9.71 -6.27
N GLU A 86 10.40 8.43 -6.07
CA GLU A 86 9.25 7.95 -5.30
C GLU A 86 9.71 6.95 -4.23
N VAL A 87 8.84 6.66 -3.27
CA VAL A 87 9.02 5.52 -2.36
C VAL A 87 8.62 4.25 -3.09
N VAL A 88 9.59 3.36 -3.30
CA VAL A 88 9.40 2.13 -4.07
C VAL A 88 9.85 0.90 -3.29
N VAL A 89 9.18 -0.22 -3.55
CA VAL A 89 9.59 -1.55 -3.08
C VAL A 89 10.29 -2.26 -4.23
N CYS A 90 11.52 -2.71 -4.00
CA CYS A 90 12.31 -3.49 -4.95
C CYS A 90 12.43 -4.94 -4.46
N MET A 91 11.68 -5.84 -5.08
CA MET A 91 11.65 -7.28 -4.75
C MET A 91 11.55 -8.11 -6.03
N PHE A 92 11.86 -9.40 -5.96
CA PHE A 92 11.80 -10.29 -7.12
C PHE A 92 10.47 -10.25 -7.88
N GLY A 93 10.56 -10.14 -9.20
CA GLY A 93 9.44 -10.27 -10.11
C GLY A 93 9.00 -11.72 -10.29
N PRO A 94 9.83 -12.58 -10.91
CA PRO A 94 9.56 -13.99 -11.07
C PRO A 94 10.19 -14.82 -9.93
N THR A 95 9.91 -16.12 -9.91
CA THR A 95 10.56 -17.06 -8.97
C THR A 95 12.00 -17.40 -9.37
N SER A 96 12.35 -17.14 -10.63
CA SER A 96 13.70 -17.26 -11.17
C SER A 96 14.52 -15.99 -10.90
N ASP A 97 15.85 -16.14 -10.89
CA ASP A 97 16.80 -15.08 -10.58
C ASP A 97 17.05 -14.16 -11.80
N GLN A 98 15.97 -13.58 -12.36
CA GLN A 98 16.01 -12.81 -13.61
C GLN A 98 15.90 -11.30 -13.39
N TYR A 99 14.82 -10.83 -12.76
CA TYR A 99 14.55 -9.41 -12.60
C TYR A 99 13.80 -9.10 -11.31
N GLY A 100 14.03 -7.91 -10.77
CA GLY A 100 13.19 -7.30 -9.74
C GLY A 100 12.03 -6.51 -10.35
N LEU A 101 10.99 -6.32 -9.58
CA LEU A 101 9.93 -5.35 -9.84
C LEU A 101 10.06 -4.17 -8.89
N LEU A 102 9.81 -2.98 -9.41
CA LEU A 102 9.74 -1.73 -8.66
C LEU A 102 8.27 -1.36 -8.47
N HIS A 103 7.76 -1.51 -7.26
CA HIS A 103 6.37 -1.25 -6.92
C HIS A 103 6.23 0.10 -6.20
N ARG A 104 5.18 0.88 -6.51
CA ARG A 104 4.82 2.04 -5.68
C ARG A 104 4.40 1.58 -4.28
N GLY A 105 4.85 2.31 -3.26
CA GLY A 105 4.62 1.94 -1.86
C GLY A 105 3.16 1.61 -1.50
N PRO A 106 2.17 2.47 -1.79
CA PRO A 106 0.78 2.23 -1.37
C PRO A 106 0.05 1.12 -2.16
N GLN A 107 0.57 0.76 -3.34
CA GLN A 107 -0.07 -0.23 -4.22
C GLN A 107 0.51 -1.64 -4.04
N VAL A 108 1.60 -1.80 -3.29
CA VAL A 108 2.30 -3.08 -3.13
C VAL A 108 1.72 -3.91 -1.99
N ARG A 109 1.57 -5.21 -2.20
CA ARG A 109 1.13 -6.15 -1.16
C ARG A 109 1.94 -7.43 -1.19
N LYS A 110 2.25 -7.99 -0.02
CA LYS A 110 2.82 -9.33 0.12
C LYS A 110 1.71 -10.37 -0.09
N MET A 111 1.67 -11.01 -1.26
CA MET A 111 0.58 -11.90 -1.68
C MET A 111 0.81 -13.37 -1.36
N HIS A 112 2.03 -13.73 -0.92
CA HIS A 112 2.38 -15.09 -0.52
C HIS A 112 3.27 -15.10 0.73
N SER A 113 3.08 -16.08 1.60
CA SER A 113 3.86 -16.24 2.83
C SER A 113 5.33 -16.66 2.64
N SER A 114 5.75 -17.07 1.44
CA SER A 114 7.05 -17.76 1.27
C SER A 114 7.66 -17.75 -0.14
N TYR A 115 6.90 -17.40 -1.19
CA TYR A 115 7.45 -17.31 -2.54
C TYR A 115 8.33 -16.07 -2.68
N ARG A 116 9.47 -16.19 -3.39
CA ARG A 116 10.37 -15.05 -3.68
C ARG A 116 9.63 -13.92 -4.40
N SER A 117 8.75 -14.29 -5.32
CA SER A 117 7.89 -13.40 -6.11
C SER A 117 6.60 -12.99 -5.39
N THR A 118 6.66 -12.74 -4.08
CA THR A 118 5.47 -12.51 -3.25
C THR A 118 4.87 -11.10 -3.37
N PHE A 119 5.71 -10.08 -3.59
CA PHE A 119 5.22 -8.70 -3.66
C PHE A 119 4.61 -8.43 -5.03
N ARG A 120 3.41 -7.85 -5.03
CA ARG A 120 2.66 -7.51 -6.23
C ARG A 120 2.07 -6.12 -6.11
N THR A 121 2.08 -5.38 -7.22
CA THR A 121 1.24 -4.20 -7.38
C THR A 121 -0.19 -4.68 -7.57
N ILE A 122 -1.11 -4.13 -6.79
CA ILE A 122 -2.54 -4.45 -6.85
C ILE A 122 -3.29 -3.26 -7.49
N GLY A 123 -4.25 -3.57 -8.36
CA GLY A 123 -5.06 -2.55 -9.05
C GLY A 123 -4.32 -1.69 -10.09
N ASP A 124 -3.06 -2.02 -10.39
CA ASP A 124 -2.22 -1.32 -11.37
C ASP A 124 -0.99 -2.17 -11.71
N ARG A 125 -0.08 -1.62 -12.51
CA ARG A 125 1.20 -2.22 -12.90
C ARG A 125 2.34 -1.70 -12.03
N PRO A 126 3.41 -2.49 -11.81
CA PRO A 126 4.67 -1.98 -11.26
C PRO A 126 5.19 -0.80 -12.07
N LEU A 127 6.01 0.06 -11.47
CA LEU A 127 6.64 1.19 -12.17
C LEU A 127 7.56 0.72 -13.28
N ALA A 128 8.40 -0.27 -12.96
CA ALA A 128 9.42 -0.80 -13.85
C ALA A 128 9.87 -2.20 -13.42
N MET A 129 10.52 -2.89 -14.34
CA MET A 129 11.41 -4.01 -14.03
C MET A 129 12.85 -3.50 -13.91
N VAL A 130 13.64 -4.14 -13.06
CA VAL A 130 15.08 -3.90 -12.93
C VAL A 130 15.83 -5.22 -13.08
N ASP A 131 16.83 -5.24 -13.95
CA ASP A 131 17.79 -6.33 -14.05
C ASP A 131 19.22 -5.78 -13.80
N ARG A 132 20.26 -6.57 -14.09
CA ARG A 132 21.65 -6.14 -13.87
C ARG A 132 22.10 -5.04 -14.83
N GLU A 133 21.45 -4.90 -15.98
CA GLU A 133 21.89 -4.07 -17.11
C GLU A 133 20.98 -2.86 -17.32
N LYS A 134 19.68 -2.96 -17.08
CA LYS A 134 18.73 -1.90 -17.43
C LYS A 134 17.49 -1.84 -16.52
N PHE A 135 16.76 -0.74 -16.70
CA PHE A 135 15.38 -0.60 -16.24
C PHE A 135 14.45 -0.71 -17.45
N THR A 136 13.37 -1.47 -17.30
CA THR A 136 12.29 -1.51 -18.28
C THR A 136 11.06 -0.87 -17.65
N PHE A 137 10.82 0.40 -17.99
CA PHE A 137 9.67 1.16 -17.47
C PHE A 137 8.35 0.59 -18.01
N LEU A 138 7.45 0.24 -17.10
CA LEU A 138 6.09 -0.21 -17.40
C LEU A 138 5.09 0.95 -17.29
N LYS A 139 5.46 1.99 -16.55
CA LYS A 139 4.70 3.23 -16.36
C LYS A 139 5.51 4.44 -16.79
N LYS A 140 4.79 5.48 -17.24
CA LYS A 140 5.38 6.77 -17.68
C LYS A 140 5.08 7.91 -16.73
N ASP A 141 4.06 7.74 -15.88
CA ASP A 141 3.52 8.72 -14.94
C ASP A 141 4.31 8.73 -13.63
N TYR A 142 5.64 8.84 -13.65
CA TYR A 142 6.45 8.88 -12.41
C TYR A 142 7.06 10.25 -12.16
N ILE A 143 7.33 10.53 -10.89
CA ILE A 143 8.01 11.75 -10.47
C ILE A 143 9.51 11.60 -10.76
N LYS A 144 10.09 12.45 -11.61
CA LYS A 144 11.52 12.40 -11.93
C LYS A 144 12.40 12.89 -10.77
N ARG A 145 13.65 12.44 -10.73
CA ARG A 145 14.70 13.03 -9.89
C ARG A 145 14.83 14.52 -10.14
N ASP A 146 15.06 15.26 -9.08
CA ASP A 146 15.28 16.69 -9.13
C ASP A 146 16.05 17.13 -7.88
N PRO A 147 17.38 17.31 -7.99
CA PRO A 147 18.21 17.73 -6.85
C PRO A 147 17.81 19.09 -6.25
N ALA A 148 17.08 19.93 -6.99
CA ALA A 148 16.61 21.23 -6.50
C ALA A 148 15.28 21.13 -5.74
N ARG A 149 14.60 19.97 -5.81
CA ARG A 149 13.30 19.78 -5.17
C ARG A 149 13.46 19.62 -3.66
N LYS A 150 12.69 20.42 -2.91
CA LYS A 150 12.64 20.33 -1.45
C LYS A 150 11.61 19.27 -1.02
N PRO A 151 12.02 18.26 -0.23
CA PRO A 151 11.07 17.28 0.28
C PRO A 151 10.07 17.94 1.23
N LEU A 152 8.84 17.44 1.23
CA LEU A 152 7.82 17.75 2.23
C LEU A 152 7.70 16.56 3.17
N ILE A 153 8.33 16.67 4.34
CA ILE A 153 8.36 15.61 5.35
C ILE A 153 7.36 15.94 6.47
N ARG A 154 6.38 15.05 6.68
CA ARG A 154 5.37 15.14 7.74
C ARG A 154 5.37 13.84 8.54
N PRO A 155 6.33 13.67 9.47
CA PRO A 155 6.56 12.41 10.17
C PRO A 155 5.65 12.35 11.42
N VAL A 156 4.35 12.22 11.17
CA VAL A 156 3.28 12.23 12.17
C VAL A 156 2.35 11.04 11.96
N PHE A 157 1.75 10.53 13.04
CA PHE A 157 0.80 9.43 12.98
C PHE A 157 -0.06 9.43 14.25
N ASP A 158 -1.37 9.33 14.09
CA ASP A 158 -2.33 9.07 15.18
C ASP A 158 -2.71 7.58 15.14
N ASP A 159 -2.38 6.85 16.20
CA ASP A 159 -2.56 5.40 16.29
C ASP A 159 -3.96 4.97 16.76
N ARG A 160 -4.87 5.93 17.01
CA ARG A 160 -6.29 5.68 17.31
C ARG A 160 -7.09 5.32 16.04
N VAL A 161 -6.48 4.56 15.13
CA VAL A 161 -7.08 4.02 13.91
C VAL A 161 -7.08 2.50 13.97
N GLY A 162 -8.16 1.87 13.53
CA GLY A 162 -8.25 0.42 13.42
C GLY A 162 -8.84 -0.04 12.10
N MET A 163 -8.70 -1.32 11.83
CA MET A 163 -9.21 -1.94 10.61
C MET A 163 -10.10 -3.13 10.98
N VAL A 164 -11.30 -3.16 10.39
CA VAL A 164 -12.27 -4.25 10.53
C VAL A 164 -12.34 -4.99 9.21
N TYR A 165 -11.88 -6.24 9.22
CA TYR A 165 -12.12 -7.17 8.11
C TYR A 165 -13.51 -7.77 8.28
N TYR A 166 -14.48 -7.26 7.50
CA TYR A 166 -15.86 -7.70 7.64
C TYR A 166 -16.02 -9.21 7.38
N TYR A 167 -16.97 -9.85 8.05
CA TYR A 167 -17.36 -11.22 7.77
C TYR A 167 -18.88 -11.39 7.96
N PRO A 168 -19.49 -12.42 7.35
CA PRO A 168 -20.92 -12.65 7.49
C PRO A 168 -21.35 -12.71 8.95
N ASN A 169 -22.43 -12.00 9.29
CA ASN A 169 -22.98 -11.96 10.64
C ASN A 169 -22.06 -11.28 11.69
N MET A 170 -21.16 -10.39 11.26
CA MET A 170 -20.47 -9.48 12.17
C MET A 170 -21.49 -8.73 13.05
N LYS A 171 -21.15 -8.64 14.33
CA LYS A 171 -22.01 -8.10 15.39
C LYS A 171 -21.65 -6.63 15.66
N ALA A 172 -22.60 -5.90 16.23
CA ALA A 172 -22.51 -4.46 16.47
C ALA A 172 -21.37 -4.07 17.41
N ASP A 173 -21.09 -4.93 18.39
CA ASP A 173 -20.02 -4.81 19.38
C ASP A 173 -18.65 -4.59 18.75
N MET A 174 -18.38 -5.11 17.56
CA MET A 174 -17.11 -4.88 16.86
C MET A 174 -16.87 -3.40 16.57
N ILE A 175 -17.90 -2.65 16.17
CA ILE A 175 -17.78 -1.21 15.89
C ILE A 175 -17.94 -0.42 17.18
N ASP A 176 -18.94 -0.75 18.00
CA ASP A 176 -19.19 -0.05 19.26
C ASP A 176 -17.96 -0.11 20.19
N SER A 177 -17.33 -1.28 20.32
CA SER A 177 -16.11 -1.44 21.13
C SER A 177 -14.94 -0.59 20.64
N MET A 178 -14.78 -0.39 19.32
CA MET A 178 -13.74 0.51 18.82
C MET A 178 -14.01 1.95 19.25
N VAL A 179 -15.26 2.40 19.14
CA VAL A 179 -15.66 3.76 19.58
C VAL A 179 -15.46 3.90 21.09
N ASP A 180 -15.92 2.92 21.88
CA ASP A 180 -15.81 2.93 23.35
C ASP A 180 -14.35 2.93 23.82
N ASN A 181 -13.44 2.30 23.06
CA ASN A 181 -12.00 2.31 23.32
C ASN A 181 -11.28 3.56 22.78
N GLY A 182 -12.01 4.55 22.26
CA GLY A 182 -11.45 5.84 21.84
C GLY A 182 -10.80 5.87 20.46
N TYR A 183 -11.13 4.90 19.59
CA TYR A 183 -10.69 4.97 18.19
C TYR A 183 -11.37 6.14 17.48
N ARG A 184 -10.58 6.92 16.73
CA ARG A 184 -11.01 8.06 15.92
C ARG A 184 -11.14 7.73 14.44
N GLY A 185 -10.61 6.59 14.01
CA GLY A 185 -10.68 6.14 12.62
C GLY A 185 -10.94 4.64 12.49
N ILE A 186 -11.81 4.26 11.56
CA ILE A 186 -12.16 2.88 11.24
C ILE A 186 -12.06 2.69 9.72
N ILE A 187 -11.18 1.77 9.29
CA ILE A 187 -11.16 1.25 7.93
C ILE A 187 -11.96 -0.05 7.90
N ILE A 188 -12.98 -0.13 7.06
CA ILE A 188 -13.75 -1.36 6.84
C ILE A 188 -13.28 -1.98 5.54
N ALA A 189 -12.68 -3.17 5.60
CA ALA A 189 -12.53 -4.02 4.42
C ALA A 189 -13.87 -4.76 4.20
N GLY A 190 -14.72 -4.20 3.35
CA GLY A 190 -16.07 -4.70 3.06
C GLY A 190 -16.12 -5.75 1.95
N THR A 191 -17.26 -6.41 1.79
CA THR A 191 -17.44 -7.40 0.70
C THR A 191 -17.75 -6.74 -0.63
N GLY A 192 -17.39 -7.42 -1.74
CA GLY A 192 -17.77 -7.01 -3.09
C GLY A 192 -17.41 -5.55 -3.38
N LEU A 193 -18.42 -4.72 -3.67
CA LEU A 193 -18.28 -3.29 -3.97
C LEU A 193 -18.26 -2.38 -2.72
N GLY A 194 -18.00 -2.92 -1.53
CA GLY A 194 -17.99 -2.17 -0.28
C GLY A 194 -19.29 -2.29 0.50
N HIS A 195 -19.60 -3.50 0.98
CA HIS A 195 -20.81 -3.79 1.75
C HIS A 195 -20.52 -4.41 3.12
N VAL A 196 -21.47 -4.22 4.03
CA VAL A 196 -21.59 -4.93 5.32
C VAL A 196 -23.05 -5.36 5.55
N ASN A 197 -23.32 -6.19 6.56
CA ASN A 197 -24.70 -6.53 6.94
C ASN A 197 -25.42 -5.33 7.61
N LYS A 198 -26.75 -5.36 7.55
CA LYS A 198 -27.61 -4.32 8.13
C LYS A 198 -27.43 -4.12 9.64
N ALA A 199 -26.96 -5.14 10.36
CA ALA A 199 -26.73 -5.04 11.80
C ALA A 199 -25.67 -4.00 12.17
N LEU A 200 -24.73 -3.69 11.26
CA LEU A 200 -23.71 -2.66 11.48
C LEU A 200 -24.17 -1.24 11.13
N TYR A 201 -25.37 -1.06 10.57
CA TYR A 201 -25.80 0.25 10.09
C TYR A 201 -25.96 1.26 11.22
N GLU A 202 -26.62 0.86 12.32
CA GLU A 202 -26.78 1.75 13.48
C GLU A 202 -25.47 1.99 14.25
N PRO A 203 -24.62 0.96 14.52
CA PRO A 203 -23.29 1.18 15.07
C PRO A 203 -22.43 2.15 14.24
N ILE A 204 -22.43 2.00 12.91
CA ILE A 204 -21.70 2.91 12.01
C ILE A 204 -22.24 4.33 12.11
N ARG A 205 -23.57 4.52 12.11
CA ARG A 205 -24.19 5.85 12.27
C ARG A 205 -23.77 6.49 13.59
N ARG A 206 -23.79 5.72 14.70
CA ARG A 206 -23.34 6.23 16.00
C ARG A 206 -21.86 6.62 15.99
N ALA A 207 -21.00 5.80 15.37
CA ALA A 207 -19.58 6.10 15.25
C ALA A 207 -19.33 7.41 14.50
N THR A 208 -19.98 7.60 13.35
CA THR A 208 -19.81 8.83 12.55
C THR A 208 -20.41 10.06 13.25
N GLU A 209 -21.54 9.93 13.95
CA GLU A 209 -22.11 11.00 14.79
C GLU A 209 -21.20 11.35 15.98
N ALA A 210 -20.42 10.39 16.49
CA ALA A 210 -19.39 10.63 17.50
C ALA A 210 -18.10 11.25 16.92
N GLY A 211 -18.06 11.56 15.62
CA GLY A 211 -16.92 12.17 14.95
C GLY A 211 -15.84 11.19 14.50
N VAL A 212 -16.10 9.87 14.60
CA VAL A 212 -15.17 8.83 14.11
C VAL A 212 -15.19 8.80 12.58
N HIS A 213 -14.01 8.84 11.98
CA HIS A 213 -13.86 8.65 10.54
C HIS A 213 -14.15 7.20 10.16
N VAL A 214 -15.10 6.97 9.25
CA VAL A 214 -15.39 5.62 8.76
C VAL A 214 -15.20 5.56 7.25
N PHE A 215 -14.22 4.78 6.81
CA PHE A 215 -13.90 4.59 5.40
C PHE A 215 -14.10 3.15 4.95
N MET A 216 -14.45 2.96 3.68
CA MET A 216 -14.67 1.65 3.07
C MET A 216 -13.61 1.33 2.02
N THR A 217 -12.97 0.18 2.18
CA THR A 217 -12.17 -0.53 1.18
C THR A 217 -12.82 -1.89 0.88
N VAL A 218 -12.20 -2.71 0.02
CA VAL A 218 -12.75 -4.01 -0.39
C VAL A 218 -11.81 -5.16 -0.07
N GLN A 219 -12.38 -6.29 0.36
CA GLN A 219 -11.66 -7.52 0.64
C GLN A 219 -11.09 -8.21 -0.61
N THR A 220 -11.65 -7.91 -1.78
CA THR A 220 -11.24 -8.49 -3.07
C THR A 220 -9.86 -8.02 -3.50
N LEU A 221 -9.32 -6.98 -2.86
CA LEU A 221 -8.03 -6.32 -3.11
C LEU A 221 -7.97 -5.60 -4.45
N TRP A 222 -8.33 -6.29 -5.52
CA TRP A 222 -8.61 -5.70 -6.82
C TRP A 222 -10.07 -5.24 -6.89
N GLY A 223 -10.28 -4.22 -7.71
CA GLY A 223 -11.56 -3.56 -7.89
C GLY A 223 -11.79 -2.40 -6.92
N PHE A 224 -12.98 -1.81 -7.03
CA PHE A 224 -13.34 -0.56 -6.37
C PHE A 224 -14.46 -0.76 -5.34
N ALA A 225 -14.40 0.01 -4.25
CA ALA A 225 -15.53 0.26 -3.35
C ALA A 225 -16.60 1.14 -4.05
N GLN A 226 -17.32 0.57 -5.02
CA GLN A 226 -18.39 1.26 -5.76
C GLN A 226 -19.74 1.24 -5.02
N MET A 227 -19.80 1.94 -3.89
CA MET A 227 -20.97 1.99 -3.02
C MET A 227 -22.21 2.68 -3.63
N TYR A 228 -22.08 3.25 -4.84
CA TYR A 228 -23.18 3.90 -5.56
C TYR A 228 -24.08 2.92 -6.32
N VAL A 229 -23.64 1.67 -6.56
CA VAL A 229 -24.37 0.71 -7.41
C VAL A 229 -25.62 0.19 -6.71
N TYR A 230 -25.48 -0.29 -5.47
CA TYR A 230 -26.55 -0.94 -4.72
C TYR A 230 -27.09 -0.03 -3.59
N ASP A 231 -28.36 -0.23 -3.21
CA ASP A 231 -28.99 0.48 -2.09
C ASP A 231 -28.21 0.31 -0.78
N THR A 232 -27.64 -0.87 -0.56
CA THR A 232 -26.84 -1.17 0.62
C THR A 232 -25.66 -0.21 0.79
N GLY A 233 -24.93 0.07 -0.29
CA GLY A 233 -23.83 1.04 -0.28
C GLY A 233 -24.32 2.47 -0.08
N ARG A 234 -25.38 2.89 -0.77
CA ARG A 234 -25.98 4.23 -0.60
C ARG A 234 -26.44 4.50 0.84
N LEU A 235 -27.05 3.51 1.48
CA LEU A 235 -27.48 3.60 2.88
C LEU A 235 -26.30 3.72 3.86
N LEU A 236 -25.16 3.11 3.56
CA LEU A 236 -23.94 3.27 4.36
C LEU A 236 -23.32 4.66 4.17
N MET A 237 -23.29 5.18 2.94
CA MET A 237 -22.80 6.54 2.69
C MET A 237 -23.65 7.61 3.36
N GLN A 238 -24.98 7.45 3.37
CA GLN A 238 -25.89 8.31 4.14
C GLN A 238 -25.61 8.30 5.64
N ARG A 239 -24.92 7.28 6.14
CA ARG A 239 -24.48 7.15 7.55
C ARG A 239 -23.04 7.60 7.77
N GLY A 240 -22.44 8.29 6.79
CA GLY A 240 -21.12 8.88 6.90
C GLY A 240 -19.97 7.96 6.48
N VAL A 241 -20.23 6.77 5.93
CA VAL A 241 -19.16 5.93 5.36
C VAL A 241 -18.66 6.52 4.05
N VAL A 242 -17.35 6.67 3.91
CA VAL A 242 -16.73 7.21 2.70
C VAL A 242 -15.99 6.11 1.92
N PRO A 243 -16.34 5.83 0.65
CA PRO A 243 -15.60 4.87 -0.18
C PRO A 243 -14.22 5.40 -0.58
N LEU A 244 -13.20 4.54 -0.55
CA LEU A 244 -11.82 4.89 -0.92
C LEU A 244 -11.39 4.34 -2.29
N GLY A 245 -12.34 4.18 -3.22
CA GLY A 245 -12.05 3.67 -4.56
C GLY A 245 -11.41 2.29 -4.51
N ASN A 246 -10.25 2.13 -5.15
CA ASN A 246 -9.46 0.90 -5.15
C ASN A 246 -8.26 0.90 -4.18
N MET A 247 -8.25 1.81 -3.19
CA MET A 247 -7.18 1.82 -2.19
C MET A 247 -7.14 0.51 -1.41
N LEU A 248 -5.93 -0.03 -1.26
CA LEU A 248 -5.70 -1.23 -0.46
C LEU A 248 -6.09 -0.99 1.01
N PRO A 249 -6.74 -1.95 1.69
CA PRO A 249 -7.11 -1.82 3.10
C PRO A 249 -5.94 -1.41 4.01
N GLU A 250 -4.77 -2.02 3.79
CA GLU A 250 -3.57 -1.76 4.57
C GLU A 250 -3.01 -0.35 4.31
N ALA A 251 -3.06 0.11 3.05
CA ALA A 251 -2.65 1.46 2.68
C ALA A 251 -3.61 2.52 3.25
N ALA A 252 -4.92 2.22 3.27
CA ALA A 252 -5.94 3.08 3.87
C ALA A 252 -5.76 3.21 5.39
N TYR A 253 -5.44 2.12 6.08
CA TYR A 253 -5.11 2.14 7.51
C TYR A 253 -3.95 3.09 7.79
N ILE A 254 -2.86 2.96 7.04
CA ILE A 254 -1.68 3.81 7.19
C ILE A 254 -1.98 5.28 6.83
N LYS A 255 -2.73 5.51 5.74
CA LYS A 255 -3.08 6.86 5.30
C LYS A 255 -3.94 7.59 6.32
N LEU A 256 -4.91 6.90 6.93
CA LEU A 256 -5.82 7.50 7.91
C LEU A 256 -5.08 7.86 9.19
N GLY A 257 -4.23 6.98 9.71
CA GLY A 257 -3.40 7.30 10.88
C GLY A 257 -2.48 8.50 10.61
N TRP A 258 -1.87 8.56 9.42
CA TRP A 258 -1.09 9.73 9.01
C TRP A 258 -1.95 11.00 8.87
N ALA A 259 -3.10 10.93 8.20
CA ALA A 259 -3.99 12.08 7.98
C ALA A 259 -4.48 12.70 9.29
N MET A 260 -4.89 11.86 10.26
CA MET A 260 -5.28 12.32 11.60
C MET A 260 -4.09 12.87 12.41
N GLY A 261 -2.87 12.41 12.13
CA GLY A 261 -1.65 13.01 12.68
C GLY A 261 -1.31 14.37 12.07
N VAL A 262 -1.76 14.66 10.85
CA VAL A 262 -1.54 15.93 10.14
C VAL A 262 -2.53 17.00 10.60
N THR A 263 -3.77 16.64 10.89
CA THR A 263 -4.84 17.59 11.25
C THR A 263 -5.94 16.91 12.07
N ASP A 264 -6.55 17.68 12.97
CA ASP A 264 -7.74 17.29 13.73
C ASP A 264 -9.06 17.71 13.05
N ASP A 265 -9.00 18.48 11.95
CA ASP A 265 -10.18 18.89 11.18
C ASP A 265 -10.76 17.70 10.40
N HIS A 266 -12.02 17.36 10.69
CA HIS A 266 -12.68 16.19 10.15
C HIS A 266 -12.81 16.23 8.61
N GLU A 267 -13.13 17.38 8.03
CA GLU A 267 -13.27 17.51 6.57
C GLU A 267 -11.91 17.54 5.88
N GLU A 268 -10.87 18.11 6.52
CA GLU A 268 -9.51 18.06 5.95
C GLU A 268 -8.94 16.63 6.00
N VAL A 269 -9.17 15.84 7.06
CA VAL A 269 -8.81 14.40 7.07
C VAL A 269 -9.48 13.67 5.92
N LYS A 270 -10.79 13.88 5.73
CA LYS A 270 -11.54 13.28 4.63
C LYS A 270 -11.00 13.67 3.26
N LYS A 271 -10.66 14.95 3.07
CA LYS A 271 -10.05 15.45 1.83
C LYS A 271 -8.67 14.83 1.59
N ILE A 272 -7.83 14.71 2.62
CA ILE A 272 -6.53 14.02 2.53
C ILE A 272 -6.73 12.57 2.09
N MET A 273 -7.67 11.86 2.72
CA MET A 273 -7.96 10.46 2.40
C MET A 273 -8.40 10.27 0.94
N LEU A 274 -9.23 11.18 0.42
CA LEU A 274 -9.72 11.15 -0.96
C LEU A 274 -8.73 11.69 -2.00
N THR A 275 -7.71 12.44 -1.61
CA THR A 275 -6.69 12.98 -2.52
C THR A 275 -5.65 11.89 -2.84
N PRO A 276 -5.46 11.48 -4.10
CA PRO A 276 -4.48 10.46 -4.44
C PRO A 276 -3.05 10.86 -4.07
N VAL A 277 -2.30 9.95 -3.43
CA VAL A 277 -0.88 10.11 -3.09
C VAL A 277 -0.14 8.81 -3.43
N GLY A 278 0.88 8.89 -4.28
CA GLY A 278 1.68 7.72 -4.64
C GLY A 278 0.89 6.60 -5.33
N GLY A 279 -0.19 6.94 -6.04
CA GLY A 279 -1.03 5.98 -6.77
C GLY A 279 -1.92 5.10 -5.89
N ASP A 280 -2.11 5.45 -4.63
CA ASP A 280 -3.00 4.74 -3.69
C ASP A 280 -4.46 4.65 -4.15
N ILE A 281 -4.94 5.62 -4.95
CA ILE A 281 -6.23 5.60 -5.64
C ILE A 281 -5.96 5.83 -7.13
N THR A 282 -6.59 5.04 -8.00
CA THR A 282 -6.57 5.24 -9.46
C THR A 282 -7.97 5.52 -9.99
N GLU A 283 -8.09 6.16 -11.16
CA GLU A 283 -9.39 6.38 -11.80
C GLU A 283 -9.99 5.09 -12.38
N ARG A 284 -9.12 4.16 -12.79
CA ARG A 284 -9.48 2.85 -13.36
C ARG A 284 -8.33 1.86 -13.18
N GLU A 285 -8.67 0.58 -13.15
CA GLU A 285 -7.68 -0.48 -13.27
C GLU A 285 -7.37 -0.72 -14.76
N PRO A 286 -6.08 -0.85 -15.14
CA PRO A 286 -5.75 -1.25 -16.49
C PRO A 286 -6.09 -2.74 -16.72
N PRO A 287 -6.37 -3.18 -17.96
CA PRO A 287 -6.75 -4.57 -18.24
C PRO A 287 -5.70 -5.61 -17.79
N ASP A 288 -4.43 -5.22 -17.76
CA ASP A 288 -3.28 -5.99 -17.30
C ASP A 288 -2.89 -5.71 -15.82
N GLY A 289 -3.74 -4.99 -15.08
CA GLY A 289 -3.56 -4.70 -13.64
C GLY A 289 -4.15 -5.78 -12.72
N TYR A 290 -5.00 -6.66 -13.24
CA TYR A 290 -5.53 -7.83 -12.55
C TYR A 290 -4.82 -9.10 -13.03
N MET A 291 -4.10 -9.78 -12.14
CA MET A 291 -3.46 -11.06 -12.44
C MET A 291 -3.68 -12.04 -11.30
N ILE A 292 -4.61 -12.99 -11.49
CA ILE A 292 -4.70 -14.19 -10.67
C ILE A 292 -4.44 -15.39 -11.57
N LEU A 293 -3.26 -16.01 -11.41
CA LEU A 293 -2.95 -17.27 -12.07
C LEU A 293 -3.46 -18.40 -11.18
N GLN A 294 -4.42 -19.18 -11.68
CA GLN A 294 -4.92 -20.37 -10.98
C GLN A 294 -4.28 -21.62 -11.55
N GLY A 295 -3.64 -22.43 -10.70
CA GLY A 295 -3.10 -23.72 -11.12
C GLY A 295 -4.19 -24.67 -11.62
N GLY A 296 -3.87 -25.47 -12.64
CA GLY A 296 -4.73 -26.55 -13.11
C GLY A 296 -5.75 -26.17 -14.19
N VAL A 297 -5.99 -24.89 -14.45
CA VAL A 297 -6.86 -24.45 -15.56
C VAL A 297 -6.08 -24.41 -16.88
N PRO A 298 -6.71 -24.73 -18.03
CA PRO A 298 -6.04 -24.80 -19.34
C PRO A 298 -5.27 -23.53 -19.72
N GLU A 299 -5.83 -22.36 -19.40
CA GLU A 299 -5.27 -21.04 -19.70
C GLU A 299 -3.91 -20.83 -19.05
N VAL A 300 -3.67 -21.46 -17.89
CA VAL A 300 -2.43 -21.36 -17.13
C VAL A 300 -1.47 -22.51 -17.47
N LYS A 301 -1.96 -23.67 -17.95
CA LYS A 301 -1.10 -24.81 -18.31
C LYS A 301 -0.07 -24.46 -19.39
N HIS A 302 -0.45 -23.68 -20.40
CA HIS A 302 0.45 -23.26 -21.48
C HIS A 302 1.63 -22.40 -20.99
N LEU A 303 1.50 -21.71 -19.84
CA LEU A 303 2.60 -20.96 -19.23
C LEU A 303 3.66 -21.88 -18.59
N PHE A 304 3.30 -23.12 -18.25
CA PHE A 304 4.18 -24.10 -17.60
C PHE A 304 4.69 -25.22 -18.53
N GLU A 305 4.13 -25.36 -19.73
CA GLU A 305 4.56 -26.37 -20.74
C GLU A 305 6.02 -26.18 -21.19
N GLY A 306 6.60 -24.98 -21.00
CA GLY A 306 8.01 -24.68 -21.28
C GLY A 306 8.98 -24.84 -20.10
N ILE A 307 8.50 -25.13 -18.88
CA ILE A 307 9.32 -25.18 -17.66
C ILE A 307 9.85 -26.60 -17.37
N ASN A 308 9.31 -27.62 -18.03
CA ASN A 308 9.74 -29.02 -17.90
C ASN A 308 10.66 -29.50 -19.06
N ARG A 309 11.41 -28.60 -19.70
CA ARG A 309 12.46 -28.96 -20.68
C ARG A 309 13.82 -28.41 -20.25
#